data_AF-A0A6P5FU48-F1
#
_entry.id   AF-A0A6P5FU48-F1
#
_cell.length_a   1.000
_cell.length_b   1.000
_cell.length_c   1.000
_cell.angle_alpha   90.00
_cell.angle_beta   90.00
_cell.angle_gamma   90.00
#
_symmetry.space_group_name_H-M   'P 1'
#
loop_
_entity.id
_entity.type
_entity.pdbx_description
1 polymer ?
#
loop_
_entity_poly.entity_id
_entity_poly.type
_entity_poly.pdbx_seq_one_letter_code
_entity_poly.pdbx_strand_id
1 'polypeptide(L)'
;MKIVELGEDGGSDDDCGGREIVPIKAKKALVGAGARILFYPTLLYNVFRSKIQAEFRWWDEVDQFLLLGAVPFRTDVPRLQQLGVQGVVTLNEPYETLVPSSLYQSHGIDHLVIPTRDYLFAPSLVDICRAVDFIHKNATCGRTTYVHCKAGRGRSTTIVLCYLVKYKHMTPAAALEYVRSIRPRVLLARTQWKAVHDFSKQKTELPASFGGISPICSPAGDAVLITEADLEGYTVGSSEDLTISSHGNRIARARPMIARLSCLFASLKVSGGSSLLVSHRLPEIRAC
;
A
#
# COMPACT_ATOMS: atom_id res chain seq x y z
N MET A 1 5.98 29.65 -9.73
CA MET A 1 7.19 28.80 -9.76
C MET A 1 7.24 28.15 -11.15
N LYS A 2 8.27 28.44 -11.95
CA LYS A 2 8.36 28.07 -13.38
C LYS A 2 8.31 26.55 -13.55
N ILE A 3 7.36 26.08 -14.35
CA ILE A 3 7.39 24.77 -14.97
C ILE A 3 8.59 24.78 -15.92
N VAL A 4 9.52 23.84 -15.74
CA VAL A 4 10.61 23.65 -16.70
C VAL A 4 9.99 22.99 -17.92
N GLU A 5 9.69 23.82 -18.92
CA GLU A 5 9.45 23.37 -20.29
C GLU A 5 10.78 22.86 -20.85
N LEU A 6 10.91 21.54 -20.88
CA LEU A 6 11.79 20.89 -21.85
C LEU A 6 11.00 20.88 -23.15
N GLY A 7 11.36 21.81 -24.05
CA GLY A 7 10.84 21.85 -25.40
C GLY A 7 11.25 20.62 -26.17
N GLU A 8 10.29 20.01 -26.84
CA GLU A 8 10.54 19.11 -27.96
C GLU A 8 9.71 19.62 -29.14
N ASP A 9 10.39 19.65 -30.27
CA ASP A 9 10.06 20.25 -31.55
C ASP A 9 8.69 19.81 -32.08
N GLY A 10 7.84 20.78 -32.42
CA GLY A 10 6.54 20.56 -33.04
C GLY A 10 6.67 20.44 -34.55
N GLY A 11 7.07 19.26 -35.03
CA GLY A 11 6.92 18.86 -36.43
C GLY A 11 5.53 18.28 -36.66
N SER A 12 4.69 19.03 -37.38
CA SER A 12 3.45 18.56 -38.00
C SER A 12 3.80 17.58 -39.13
N ASP A 13 3.24 16.38 -39.10
CA ASP A 13 2.96 15.57 -40.29
C ASP A 13 1.85 14.55 -39.97
N ASP A 14 0.72 14.70 -40.66
CA ASP A 14 -0.34 13.71 -40.79
C ASP A 14 0.18 12.53 -41.64
N ASP A 15 0.34 11.32 -41.08
CA ASP A 15 0.16 10.10 -41.86
C ASP A 15 -0.07 8.82 -41.01
N CYS A 16 -0.78 7.90 -41.65
CA CYS A 16 -1.50 6.73 -41.20
C CYS A 16 -0.65 5.56 -40.65
N GLY A 17 -1.15 4.91 -39.60
CA GLY A 17 -1.14 3.45 -39.45
C GLY A 17 0.19 2.70 -39.19
N GLY A 18 0.39 2.26 -37.93
CA GLY A 18 0.81 0.86 -37.70
C GLY A 18 2.25 0.56 -37.21
N ARG A 19 3.09 1.51 -36.82
CA ARG A 19 4.51 1.21 -36.45
C ARG A 19 4.96 1.46 -34.99
N GLU A 20 4.11 1.90 -34.08
CA GLU A 20 4.58 2.46 -32.79
C GLU A 20 4.52 1.55 -31.54
N ILE A 21 4.15 0.27 -31.66
CA ILE A 21 3.89 -0.58 -30.47
C ILE A 21 5.18 -1.21 -29.90
N VAL A 22 6.19 -1.44 -30.73
CA VAL A 22 7.48 -2.08 -30.35
C VAL A 22 8.42 -1.13 -29.56
N PRO A 23 8.60 0.15 -29.95
CA PRO A 23 9.52 1.06 -29.26
C PRO A 23 9.12 1.35 -27.81
N ILE A 24 7.80 1.44 -27.55
CA ILE A 24 7.26 1.77 -26.23
C ILE A 24 7.48 0.62 -25.23
N LYS A 25 7.32 -0.63 -25.68
CA LYS A 25 7.58 -1.82 -24.84
C LYS A 25 9.06 -1.91 -24.45
N ALA A 26 9.97 -1.66 -25.38
CA ALA A 26 11.42 -1.65 -25.12
C ALA A 26 11.81 -0.54 -24.13
N LYS A 27 11.30 0.69 -24.33
CA LYS A 27 11.50 1.82 -23.39
C LYS A 27 11.00 1.46 -21.98
N LYS A 28 9.80 0.86 -21.88
CA LYS A 28 9.25 0.41 -20.59
C LYS A 28 10.09 -0.70 -19.95
N ALA A 29 10.61 -1.65 -20.71
CA ALA A 29 11.46 -2.72 -20.18
C ALA A 29 12.78 -2.17 -19.63
N LEU A 30 13.44 -1.28 -20.38
CA LEU A 30 14.68 -0.63 -19.97
C LEU A 30 14.53 0.18 -18.67
N VAL A 31 13.45 0.95 -18.56
CA VAL A 31 13.12 1.69 -17.32
C VAL A 31 12.93 0.74 -16.15
N GLY A 32 12.31 -0.43 -16.36
CA GLY A 32 12.13 -1.44 -15.32
C GLY A 32 13.43 -2.09 -14.84
N ALA A 33 14.37 -2.35 -15.75
CA ALA A 33 15.70 -2.88 -15.41
C ALA A 33 16.54 -1.82 -14.67
N GLY A 34 16.56 -0.58 -15.17
CA GLY A 34 17.24 0.54 -14.51
C GLY A 34 16.70 0.82 -13.11
N ALA A 35 15.38 0.79 -12.92
CA ALA A 35 14.75 0.98 -11.61
C ALA A 35 15.18 -0.09 -10.59
N ARG A 36 15.38 -1.34 -11.02
CA ARG A 36 15.86 -2.44 -10.15
C ARG A 36 17.31 -2.22 -9.72
N ILE A 37 18.21 -1.95 -10.68
CA ILE A 37 19.64 -1.75 -10.41
C ILE A 37 19.86 -0.54 -9.49
N LEU A 38 19.15 0.56 -9.76
CA LEU A 38 19.30 1.80 -9.01
C LEU A 38 18.53 1.81 -7.69
N PHE A 39 17.72 0.79 -7.38
CA PHE A 39 16.88 0.77 -6.17
C PHE A 39 17.71 0.90 -4.89
N TYR A 40 18.63 -0.04 -4.63
CA TYR A 40 19.42 -0.04 -3.40
C TYR A 40 20.41 1.13 -3.28
N PRO A 41 21.15 1.52 -4.35
CA PRO A 41 22.04 2.69 -4.26
C PRO A 41 21.29 3.98 -3.89
N THR A 42 20.16 4.24 -4.53
CA THR A 42 19.37 5.45 -4.23
C THR A 42 18.59 5.36 -2.91
N LEU A 43 18.22 4.15 -2.47
CA LEU A 43 17.68 3.93 -1.14
C LEU A 43 18.75 4.23 -0.07
N LEU A 44 19.98 3.75 -0.23
CA LEU A 44 21.08 4.02 0.68
C LEU A 44 21.35 5.53 0.79
N TYR A 45 21.34 6.23 -0.35
CA TYR A 45 21.42 7.69 -0.37
C TYR A 45 20.29 8.35 0.45
N ASN A 46 19.05 7.87 0.31
CA ASN A 46 17.91 8.38 1.11
C ASN A 46 18.09 8.12 2.61
N VAL A 47 18.60 6.93 3.00
CA VAL A 47 18.89 6.59 4.40
C VAL A 47 19.95 7.53 4.96
N PHE A 48 21.06 7.71 4.24
CA PHE A 48 22.14 8.60 4.66
C PHE A 48 21.66 10.05 4.82
N ARG A 49 20.90 10.54 3.84
CA ARG A 49 20.27 11.87 3.90
C ARG A 49 19.33 12.02 5.08
N SER A 50 18.51 11.01 5.37
CA SER A 50 17.60 11.01 6.51
C SER A 50 18.32 11.04 7.86
N LYS A 51 19.49 10.41 7.97
CA LYS A 51 20.29 10.42 9.20
C LYS A 51 21.02 11.72 9.45
N ILE A 52 21.44 12.41 8.39
CA ILE A 52 22.27 13.63 8.51
C ILE A 52 21.40 14.89 8.56
N GLN A 53 20.32 14.92 7.79
CA GLN A 53 19.47 16.10 7.67
C GLN A 53 18.24 15.89 8.56
N ALA A 54 18.15 16.60 9.68
CA ALA A 54 17.01 16.54 10.59
C ALA A 54 15.68 16.89 9.89
N GLU A 55 15.74 17.72 8.85
CA GLU A 55 14.61 18.08 7.98
C GLU A 55 14.12 16.89 7.12
N PHE A 56 14.92 15.83 6.96
CA PHE A 56 14.58 14.62 6.23
C PHE A 56 14.00 13.57 7.17
N ARG A 57 12.75 13.81 7.55
CA ARG A 57 11.90 12.83 8.25
C ARG A 57 11.52 11.68 7.31
N TRP A 58 11.59 10.44 7.82
CA TRP A 58 11.25 9.24 7.04
C TRP A 58 9.76 9.20 6.66
N TRP A 59 8.90 9.66 7.58
CA TRP A 59 7.49 9.90 7.36
C TRP A 59 7.05 11.21 8.02
N ASP A 60 5.94 11.76 7.54
CA ASP A 60 5.29 12.95 8.05
C ASP A 60 3.80 12.67 8.27
N GLU A 61 3.23 13.22 9.33
CA GLU A 61 1.77 13.25 9.52
C GLU A 61 1.18 14.35 8.65
N VAL A 62 0.32 13.94 7.72
CA VAL A 62 -0.34 14.85 6.76
C VAL A 62 -1.73 15.23 7.24
N ASP A 63 -2.40 14.34 7.96
CA ASP A 63 -3.72 14.53 8.56
C ASP A 63 -3.82 13.63 9.80
N GLN A 64 -4.77 13.87 10.69
CA GLN A 64 -4.86 13.25 12.04
C GLN A 64 -4.73 11.71 12.08
N PHE A 65 -5.05 11.02 10.98
CA PHE A 65 -4.94 9.56 10.87
C PHE A 65 -4.22 9.12 9.58
N LEU A 66 -3.34 9.96 9.05
CA LEU A 66 -2.69 9.73 7.76
C LEU A 66 -1.21 10.12 7.81
N LEU A 67 -0.35 9.10 7.66
CA LEU A 67 1.10 9.27 7.54
C LEU A 67 1.54 9.06 6.09
N LEU A 68 2.43 9.92 5.60
CA LEU A 68 3.07 9.82 4.28
C LEU A 68 4.58 9.60 4.46
N GLY A 69 5.16 8.58 3.81
CA GLY A 69 6.60 8.34 3.96
C GLY A 69 7.31 7.49 2.91
N ALA A 70 8.58 7.22 3.21
CA ALA A 70 9.48 6.37 2.44
C ALA A 70 9.30 4.88 2.77
N VAL A 71 10.02 3.99 2.08
CA VAL A 71 9.87 2.55 2.31
C VAL A 71 10.28 2.18 3.75
N PRO A 72 9.43 1.50 4.55
CA PRO A 72 9.78 1.15 5.91
C PRO A 72 10.78 -0.02 5.94
N PHE A 73 11.57 -0.08 7.00
CA PHE A 73 12.37 -1.24 7.36
C PHE A 73 11.62 -2.13 8.34
N ARG A 74 12.07 -3.38 8.50
CA ARG A 74 11.47 -4.32 9.47
C ARG A 74 11.48 -3.76 10.89
N THR A 75 12.50 -3.00 11.24
CA THR A 75 12.65 -2.32 12.54
C THR A 75 11.63 -1.20 12.76
N ASP A 76 11.04 -0.67 11.68
CA ASP A 76 10.06 0.42 11.77
C ASP A 76 8.66 -0.10 12.08
N VAL A 77 8.35 -1.37 11.80
CA VAL A 77 7.00 -1.94 11.97
C VAL A 77 6.48 -1.81 13.41
N PRO A 78 7.25 -2.15 14.46
CA PRO A 78 6.80 -1.94 15.84
C PRO A 78 6.60 -0.46 16.16
N ARG A 79 7.44 0.43 15.60
CA ARG A 79 7.32 1.88 15.80
C ARG A 79 6.06 2.44 15.13
N LEU A 80 5.73 1.96 13.94
CA LEU A 80 4.47 2.31 13.25
C LEU A 80 3.27 1.87 14.09
N GLN A 81 3.29 0.65 14.62
CA GLN A 81 2.22 0.16 15.51
C GLN A 81 2.05 1.04 16.75
N GLN A 82 3.16 1.45 17.40
CA GLN A 82 3.13 2.37 18.55
C GLN A 82 2.55 3.75 18.21
N LEU A 83 2.68 4.20 16.97
CA LEU A 83 2.05 5.43 16.46
C LEU A 83 0.56 5.26 16.12
N GLY A 84 -0.04 4.11 16.46
CA GLY A 84 -1.44 3.80 16.17
C GLY A 84 -1.71 3.41 14.71
N VAL A 85 -0.66 3.11 13.94
CA VAL A 85 -0.82 2.62 12.56
C VAL A 85 -1.42 1.22 12.60
N GLN A 86 -2.60 1.08 12.01
CA GLN A 86 -3.28 -0.21 11.81
C GLN A 86 -3.56 -0.50 10.34
N GLY A 87 -3.19 0.42 9.43
CA GLY A 87 -3.24 0.21 7.99
C GLY A 87 -1.96 0.66 7.31
N VAL A 88 -1.47 -0.11 6.34
CA VAL A 88 -0.34 0.26 5.48
C VAL A 88 -0.76 0.14 4.02
N VAL A 89 -0.46 1.17 3.23
CA VAL A 89 -0.63 1.16 1.78
C VAL A 89 0.75 1.21 1.12
N THR A 90 1.14 0.12 0.46
CA THR A 90 2.44 -0.03 -0.20
C THR A 90 2.29 0.12 -1.72
N LEU A 91 2.92 1.16 -2.27
CA LEU A 91 2.90 1.46 -3.71
C LEU A 91 4.09 0.84 -4.47
N ASN A 92 4.98 0.16 -3.75
CA ASN A 92 6.20 -0.44 -4.25
C ASN A 92 5.93 -1.65 -5.14
N GLU A 93 6.72 -1.83 -6.21
CA GLU A 93 6.79 -3.12 -6.90
C GLU A 93 7.42 -4.17 -5.97
N PRO A 94 7.16 -5.48 -6.14
CA PRO A 94 7.63 -6.51 -5.22
C PRO A 94 9.14 -6.49 -4.92
N TYR A 95 9.97 -6.10 -5.90
CA TYR A 95 11.43 -6.01 -5.74
C TYR A 95 11.90 -4.78 -4.94
N GLU A 96 11.00 -3.83 -4.67
CA GLU A 96 11.26 -2.62 -3.88
C GLU A 96 10.77 -2.76 -2.42
N THR A 97 10.13 -3.89 -2.08
CA THR A 97 9.50 -4.10 -0.77
C THR A 97 10.49 -4.72 0.22
N LEU A 98 10.66 -4.08 1.38
CA LEU A 98 11.59 -4.52 2.44
C LEU A 98 10.89 -5.23 3.60
N VAL A 99 9.58 -5.04 3.72
CA VAL A 99 8.74 -5.59 4.79
C VAL A 99 7.70 -6.52 4.18
N PRO A 100 7.69 -7.82 4.53
CA PRO A 100 6.68 -8.73 4.03
C PRO A 100 5.33 -8.47 4.70
N SER A 101 4.23 -8.76 3.99
CA SER A 101 2.85 -8.61 4.52
C SER A 101 2.63 -9.36 5.84
N SER A 102 3.28 -10.51 6.01
CA SER A 102 3.18 -11.30 7.24
C SER A 102 3.69 -10.56 8.47
N LEU A 103 4.69 -9.69 8.33
CA LEU A 103 5.21 -8.90 9.46
C LEU A 103 4.20 -7.85 9.90
N TYR A 104 3.52 -7.18 8.97
CA TYR A 104 2.43 -6.26 9.29
C TYR A 104 1.27 -6.98 9.97
N GLN A 105 0.83 -8.11 9.41
CA GLN A 105 -0.27 -8.91 9.96
C GLN A 105 0.02 -9.39 11.39
N SER A 106 1.26 -9.81 11.67
CA SER A 106 1.67 -10.21 13.03
C SER A 106 1.60 -9.08 14.07
N HIS A 107 1.58 -7.82 13.62
CA HIS A 107 1.40 -6.64 14.46
C HIS A 107 -0.03 -6.06 14.37
N GLY A 108 -0.99 -6.81 13.81
CA GLY A 108 -2.37 -6.34 13.66
C GLY A 108 -2.52 -5.16 12.69
N ILE A 109 -1.61 -5.05 11.72
CA ILE A 109 -1.62 -4.00 10.70
C ILE A 109 -2.16 -4.60 9.39
N ASP A 110 -3.28 -4.06 8.91
CA ASP A 110 -3.84 -4.40 7.61
C ASP A 110 -2.96 -3.85 6.50
N HIS A 111 -2.68 -4.67 5.48
CA HIS A 111 -1.73 -4.32 4.42
C HIS A 111 -2.39 -4.33 3.04
N LEU A 112 -2.48 -3.16 2.41
CA LEU A 112 -2.96 -2.98 1.05
C LEU A 112 -1.78 -2.74 0.10
N VAL A 113 -1.60 -3.62 -0.88
CA VAL A 113 -0.52 -3.53 -1.87
C VAL A 113 -1.06 -3.07 -3.22
N ILE A 114 -0.51 -1.98 -3.73
CA ILE A 114 -0.86 -1.38 -5.02
C ILE A 114 0.44 -1.17 -5.82
N PRO A 115 0.97 -2.23 -6.44
CA PRO A 115 2.26 -2.15 -7.13
C PRO A 115 2.18 -1.12 -8.26
N THR A 116 2.97 -0.05 -8.13
CA THR A 116 3.03 1.02 -9.13
C THR A 116 4.49 1.26 -9.46
N ARG A 117 4.87 1.17 -10.74
CA ARG A 117 6.26 1.42 -11.15
C ARG A 117 6.70 2.83 -10.81
N ASP A 118 7.93 2.99 -10.35
CA ASP A 118 8.43 4.30 -9.90
C ASP A 118 8.67 5.31 -11.05
N TYR A 119 8.82 6.57 -10.67
CA TYR A 119 9.12 7.73 -11.52
C TYR A 119 8.04 8.15 -12.52
N LEU A 120 7.74 7.33 -13.53
CA LEU A 120 6.95 7.76 -14.69
C LEU A 120 5.49 7.30 -14.66
N PHE A 121 5.12 6.47 -13.67
CA PHE A 121 3.80 5.84 -13.63
C PHE A 121 2.99 6.34 -12.43
N ALA A 122 1.67 6.32 -12.62
CA ALA A 122 0.68 6.60 -11.60
C ALA A 122 -0.13 5.32 -11.33
N PRO A 123 -0.67 5.15 -10.11
CA PRO A 123 -1.62 4.08 -9.84
C PRO A 123 -2.86 4.22 -10.74
N SER A 124 -3.52 3.10 -11.05
CA SER A 124 -4.78 3.15 -11.79
C SER A 124 -5.85 3.87 -10.99
N LEU A 125 -6.85 4.45 -11.65
CA LEU A 125 -7.97 5.10 -10.98
C LEU A 125 -8.69 4.18 -9.98
N VAL A 126 -8.91 2.91 -10.35
CA VAL A 126 -9.53 1.90 -9.47
C VAL A 126 -8.69 1.68 -8.22
N ASP A 127 -7.36 1.59 -8.39
CA ASP A 127 -6.43 1.47 -7.26
C ASP A 127 -6.42 2.72 -6.38
N ILE A 128 -6.50 3.90 -6.98
CA ILE A 128 -6.61 5.18 -6.25
C ILE A 128 -7.87 5.15 -5.38
N CYS A 129 -9.03 4.83 -5.95
CA CYS A 129 -10.28 4.72 -5.21
C CYS A 129 -10.16 3.73 -4.05
N ARG A 130 -9.65 2.53 -4.31
CA ARG A 130 -9.43 1.49 -3.30
C ARG A 130 -8.54 1.97 -2.15
N ALA A 131 -7.43 2.65 -2.46
CA ALA A 131 -6.52 3.17 -1.45
C ALA A 131 -7.15 4.29 -0.62
N VAL A 132 -7.85 5.21 -1.27
CA VAL A 132 -8.52 6.35 -0.64
C VAL A 132 -9.62 5.88 0.31
N ASP A 133 -10.41 4.89 -0.11
CA ASP A 133 -11.47 4.31 0.73
C ASP A 133 -10.88 3.51 1.90
N PHE A 134 -9.76 2.80 1.69
CA PHE A 134 -9.02 2.12 2.76
C PHE A 134 -8.53 3.11 3.82
N ILE A 135 -7.92 4.23 3.41
CA ILE A 135 -7.48 5.30 4.32
C ILE A 135 -8.68 5.85 5.11
N HIS A 136 -9.78 6.18 4.42
CA HIS A 136 -10.95 6.75 5.06
C HIS A 136 -11.61 5.81 6.06
N LYS A 137 -11.76 4.52 5.71
CA LYS A 137 -12.27 3.49 6.62
C LYS A 137 -11.45 3.43 7.91
N ASN A 138 -10.13 3.44 7.81
CA ASN A 138 -9.27 3.44 8.99
C ASN A 138 -9.42 4.73 9.81
N ALA A 139 -9.40 5.89 9.15
CA ALA A 139 -9.55 7.19 9.81
C ALA A 139 -10.87 7.32 10.59
N THR A 140 -11.99 6.85 10.02
CA THR A 140 -13.30 6.85 10.71
C THR A 140 -13.36 5.95 11.94
N CYS A 141 -12.46 4.96 12.02
CA CYS A 141 -12.29 4.10 13.19
C CYS A 141 -11.23 4.62 14.18
N GLY A 142 -10.70 5.82 13.98
CA GLY A 142 -9.61 6.37 14.79
C GLY A 142 -8.27 5.66 14.58
N ARG A 143 -8.08 5.00 13.43
CA ARG A 143 -6.89 4.21 13.11
C ARG A 143 -6.03 4.93 12.08
N THR A 144 -4.73 4.99 12.33
CA THR A 144 -3.79 5.66 11.44
C THR A 144 -3.43 4.77 10.25
N THR A 145 -3.39 5.35 9.04
CA THR A 145 -2.90 4.68 7.83
C THR A 145 -1.55 5.24 7.41
N TYR A 146 -0.58 4.37 7.16
CA TYR A 146 0.71 4.73 6.60
C TYR A 146 0.77 4.45 5.10
N VAL A 147 0.92 5.50 4.29
CA VAL A 147 1.00 5.42 2.83
C VAL A 147 2.43 5.67 2.40
N HIS A 148 3.04 4.69 1.73
CA HIS A 148 4.43 4.80 1.33
C HIS A 148 4.72 4.28 -0.08
N CYS A 149 5.85 4.75 -0.61
CA CYS A 149 6.48 4.19 -1.79
C CYS A 149 7.97 4.01 -1.46
N LYS A 150 8.88 4.30 -2.38
CA LYS A 150 10.32 4.28 -2.10
C LYS A 150 10.79 5.45 -1.24
N ALA A 151 10.52 6.69 -1.67
CA ALA A 151 11.00 7.91 -1.01
C ALA A 151 9.87 8.79 -0.42
N GLY A 152 8.61 8.42 -0.64
CA GLY A 152 7.46 9.23 -0.22
C GLY A 152 7.34 10.55 -0.96
N ARG A 153 7.59 10.57 -2.28
CA ARG A 153 7.64 11.83 -3.08
C ARG A 153 6.59 11.91 -4.18
N GLY A 154 6.36 10.81 -4.89
CA GLY A 154 5.49 10.73 -6.08
C GLY A 154 4.29 9.81 -5.85
N ARG A 155 4.47 8.50 -6.10
CA ARG A 155 3.40 7.46 -6.05
C ARG A 155 2.51 7.52 -4.82
N SER A 156 3.10 7.47 -3.62
CA SER A 156 2.34 7.54 -2.36
C SER A 156 1.68 8.89 -2.16
N THR A 157 2.35 9.97 -2.57
CA THR A 157 1.80 11.32 -2.51
C THR A 157 0.57 11.45 -3.41
N THR A 158 0.56 10.83 -4.60
CA THR A 158 -0.61 10.80 -5.47
C THR A 158 -1.86 10.27 -4.75
N ILE A 159 -1.73 9.19 -3.99
CA ILE A 159 -2.83 8.64 -3.18
C ILE A 159 -3.28 9.63 -2.10
N VAL A 160 -2.32 10.20 -1.35
CA VAL A 160 -2.61 11.18 -0.29
C VAL A 160 -3.33 12.40 -0.84
N LEU A 161 -2.91 12.93 -1.98
CA LEU A 161 -3.59 14.05 -2.64
C LEU A 161 -5.02 13.71 -3.02
N CYS A 162 -5.25 12.51 -3.59
CA CYS A 162 -6.61 12.07 -3.93
C CYS A 162 -7.49 11.92 -2.68
N TYR A 163 -6.93 11.44 -1.56
CA TYR A 163 -7.63 11.38 -0.27
C TYR A 163 -8.04 12.78 0.23
N LEU A 164 -7.12 13.75 0.21
CA LEU A 164 -7.40 15.13 0.62
C LEU A 164 -8.44 15.79 -0.29
N VAL A 165 -8.36 15.56 -1.60
CA VAL A 165 -9.38 16.03 -2.55
C VAL A 165 -10.75 15.42 -2.25
N LYS A 166 -10.82 14.11 -1.97
CA LYS A 166 -12.10 13.42 -1.72
C LYS A 166 -12.70 13.78 -0.36
N TYR A 167 -11.94 13.72 0.72
CA TYR A 167 -12.47 13.78 2.09
C TYR A 167 -12.15 15.07 2.85
N LYS A 168 -11.23 15.90 2.34
CA LYS A 168 -10.93 17.24 2.89
C LYS A 168 -11.37 18.38 1.97
N HIS A 169 -12.04 18.04 0.87
CA HIS A 169 -12.63 18.98 -0.10
C HIS A 169 -11.63 20.02 -0.65
N MET A 170 -10.35 19.65 -0.71
CA MET A 170 -9.31 20.49 -1.31
C MET A 170 -9.35 20.39 -2.83
N THR A 171 -8.98 21.47 -3.52
CA THR A 171 -8.63 21.36 -4.95
C THR A 171 -7.30 20.60 -5.10
N PRO A 172 -7.02 19.97 -6.25
CA PRO A 172 -5.73 19.32 -6.48
C PRO A 172 -4.52 20.20 -6.18
N ALA A 173 -4.57 21.47 -6.59
CA ALA A 173 -3.52 22.45 -6.35
C ALA A 173 -3.34 22.75 -4.85
N ALA A 174 -4.43 23.04 -4.14
CA ALA A 174 -4.39 23.31 -2.70
C ALA A 174 -3.88 22.08 -1.91
N ALA A 175 -4.32 20.87 -2.27
CA ALA A 175 -3.83 19.65 -1.66
C ALA A 175 -2.32 19.47 -1.86
N LEU A 176 -1.80 19.77 -3.06
CA LEU A 176 -0.36 19.67 -3.34
C LEU A 176 0.46 20.69 -2.53
N GLU A 177 -0.01 21.92 -2.45
CA GLU A 177 0.64 22.97 -1.66
C GLU A 177 0.61 22.64 -0.16
N TYR A 178 -0.51 22.14 0.34
CA TYR A 178 -0.65 21.67 1.72
C TYR A 178 0.33 20.53 2.04
N VAL A 179 0.41 19.50 1.21
CA VAL A 179 1.37 18.41 1.45
C VAL A 179 2.81 18.91 1.32
N ARG A 180 3.10 19.88 0.45
CA ARG A 180 4.44 20.47 0.32
C ARG A 180 4.84 21.33 1.50
N SER A 181 3.92 22.01 2.17
CA SER A 181 4.26 22.76 3.39
C SER A 181 4.70 21.83 4.52
N ILE A 182 4.18 20.60 4.56
CA ILE A 182 4.54 19.56 5.53
C ILE A 182 5.77 18.76 5.09
N ARG A 183 5.83 18.39 3.80
CA ARG A 183 6.89 17.57 3.19
C ARG A 183 7.44 18.25 1.92
N PRO A 184 8.37 19.22 2.03
CA PRO A 184 8.83 20.05 0.90
C PRO A 184 9.45 19.27 -0.27
N ARG A 185 9.93 18.05 -0.02
CA ARG A 185 10.56 17.16 -1.02
C ARG A 185 9.59 16.51 -2.00
N VAL A 186 8.28 16.71 -1.85
CA VAL A 186 7.25 16.15 -2.73
C VAL A 186 7.43 16.64 -4.17
N LEU A 187 7.45 15.68 -5.09
CA LEU A 187 7.60 15.94 -6.52
C LEU A 187 6.85 14.86 -7.28
N LEU A 188 5.76 15.26 -7.96
CA LEU A 188 4.96 14.39 -8.80
C LEU A 188 5.44 14.44 -10.24
N ALA A 189 5.45 13.29 -10.90
CA ALA A 189 5.59 13.24 -12.35
C ALA A 189 4.31 13.72 -13.06
N ARG A 190 4.42 14.06 -14.34
CA ARG A 190 3.27 14.52 -15.16
C ARG A 190 2.10 13.54 -15.12
N THR A 191 2.36 12.24 -15.24
CA THR A 191 1.34 11.18 -15.18
C THR A 191 0.66 11.08 -13.81
N GLN A 192 1.43 11.25 -12.74
CA GLN A 192 0.93 11.28 -11.36
C GLN A 192 0.06 12.50 -11.11
N TRP A 193 0.47 13.67 -11.59
CA TRP A 193 -0.33 14.90 -11.48
C TRP A 193 -1.62 14.81 -12.29
N LYS A 194 -1.54 14.29 -13.51
CA LYS A 194 -2.72 14.01 -14.35
C LYS A 194 -3.69 13.07 -13.64
N ALA A 195 -3.22 12.01 -12.99
CA ALA A 195 -4.08 11.08 -12.26
C ALA A 195 -4.86 11.75 -11.12
N VAL A 196 -4.26 12.70 -10.39
CA VAL A 196 -4.96 13.48 -9.35
C VAL A 196 -6.06 14.35 -9.95
N HIS A 197 -5.79 15.00 -11.09
CA HIS A 197 -6.80 15.80 -11.80
C HIS A 197 -7.94 14.95 -12.35
N ASP A 198 -7.61 13.82 -12.99
CA ASP A 198 -8.61 12.91 -13.56
C ASP A 198 -9.51 12.33 -12.45
N PHE A 199 -8.93 11.97 -11.29
CA PHE A 199 -9.70 11.57 -10.10
C PHE A 199 -10.60 12.70 -9.57
N SER A 200 -10.10 13.93 -9.51
CA SER A 200 -10.87 15.08 -9.02
C SER A 200 -12.08 15.40 -9.91
N LYS A 201 -11.98 15.21 -11.23
CA LYS A 201 -13.09 15.44 -12.16
C LYS A 201 -14.24 14.45 -11.95
N GLN A 202 -13.92 13.17 -11.79
CA GLN A 202 -14.93 12.14 -11.55
C GLN A 202 -15.70 12.34 -10.25
N LYS A 203 -15.05 12.89 -9.21
CA LYS A 203 -15.76 13.29 -7.98
C LYS A 203 -16.85 14.33 -8.25
N THR A 204 -16.60 15.26 -9.17
CA THR A 204 -17.58 16.31 -9.53
C THR A 204 -18.72 15.75 -10.37
N GLU A 205 -18.48 14.70 -11.15
CA GLU A 205 -19.48 14.05 -12.01
C GLU A 205 -20.39 13.04 -11.28
N LEU A 206 -20.04 12.65 -10.05
CA LEU A 206 -20.91 11.87 -9.16
C LEU A 206 -21.60 12.83 -8.16
N PRO A 207 -22.80 13.36 -8.47
CA PRO A 207 -23.54 14.15 -7.52
C PRO A 207 -23.99 13.28 -6.34
N ALA A 208 -24.05 13.91 -5.17
CA ALA A 208 -24.46 13.41 -3.87
C ALA A 208 -25.85 12.72 -3.83
N SER A 209 -25.95 11.56 -4.47
CA SER A 209 -27.19 10.75 -4.59
C SER A 209 -27.09 9.39 -3.90
N PHE A 210 -26.02 9.12 -3.16
CA PHE A 210 -25.95 8.00 -2.21
C PHE A 210 -25.49 8.52 -0.84
N GLY A 211 -26.32 9.39 -0.26
CA GLY A 211 -26.26 9.74 1.15
C GLY A 211 -26.85 8.62 2.00
N GLY A 212 -26.10 8.20 3.02
CA GLY A 212 -26.61 7.69 4.28
C GLY A 212 -27.48 6.43 4.26
N ILE A 213 -26.85 5.27 4.42
CA ILE A 213 -27.43 4.20 5.23
C ILE A 213 -26.38 3.80 6.26
N SER A 214 -26.55 4.29 7.48
CA SER A 214 -25.98 3.69 8.67
C SER A 214 -26.59 2.30 8.84
N PRO A 215 -25.84 1.21 9.03
CA PRO A 215 -26.45 -0.04 9.43
C PRO A 215 -26.72 0.04 10.94
N ILE A 216 -27.99 0.34 11.27
CA ILE A 216 -28.55 0.01 12.58
C ILE A 216 -28.56 -1.52 12.68
N CYS A 217 -27.87 -2.02 13.69
CA CYS A 217 -27.95 -3.39 14.14
C CYS A 217 -29.33 -3.62 14.77
N SER A 218 -30.15 -4.53 14.21
CA SER A 218 -30.89 -5.54 15.00
C SER A 218 -31.61 -6.56 14.07
N PRO A 219 -31.68 -7.84 14.48
CA PRO A 219 -32.20 -8.94 13.65
C PRO A 219 -33.68 -9.22 13.95
N ALA A 220 -34.50 -9.46 12.93
CA ALA A 220 -35.76 -10.20 13.09
C ALA A 220 -36.40 -10.51 11.72
N GLY A 221 -36.72 -11.79 11.51
CA GLY A 221 -37.87 -12.22 10.70
C GLY A 221 -37.64 -12.37 9.20
N ASP A 222 -37.15 -13.53 8.80
CA ASP A 222 -37.24 -14.03 7.43
C ASP A 222 -38.72 -14.42 7.18
N ALA A 223 -39.50 -13.50 6.61
CA ALA A 223 -40.89 -13.74 6.25
C ALA A 223 -40.97 -14.14 4.77
N VAL A 224 -41.06 -15.44 4.51
CA VAL A 224 -41.35 -15.99 3.19
C VAL A 224 -42.86 -15.89 2.95
N LEU A 225 -43.25 -15.11 1.95
CA LEU A 225 -44.64 -14.99 1.49
C LEU A 225 -45.01 -16.28 0.72
N ILE A 226 -45.77 -17.16 1.36
CA ILE A 226 -46.42 -18.30 0.68
C ILE A 226 -47.61 -17.75 -0.11
N THR A 227 -47.66 -18.06 -1.40
CA THR A 227 -48.78 -17.64 -2.27
C THR A 227 -49.71 -18.83 -2.52
N GLU A 228 -50.98 -18.56 -2.84
CA GLU A 228 -52.02 -19.58 -3.09
C GLU A 228 -51.69 -20.61 -4.20
N ALA A 229 -50.58 -20.43 -4.93
CA ALA A 229 -50.04 -21.43 -5.87
C ALA A 229 -49.26 -22.57 -5.19
N ASP A 230 -48.90 -22.45 -3.91
CA ASP A 230 -48.09 -23.43 -3.17
C ASP A 230 -48.94 -24.49 -2.42
N LEU A 231 -50.28 -24.41 -2.52
CA LEU A 231 -51.22 -25.24 -1.76
C LEU A 231 -52.02 -26.25 -2.60
N GLU A 232 -51.71 -26.42 -3.88
CA GLU A 232 -52.34 -27.45 -4.73
C GLU A 232 -51.40 -28.64 -4.93
N GLY A 233 -51.71 -29.78 -4.30
CA GLY A 233 -51.02 -31.03 -4.65
C GLY A 233 -51.07 -32.20 -3.67
N TYR A 234 -51.62 -32.05 -2.46
CA TYR A 234 -51.74 -33.20 -1.54
C TYR A 234 -53.00 -34.02 -1.85
N THR A 235 -52.82 -35.05 -2.67
CA THR A 235 -53.73 -36.21 -2.70
C THR A 235 -53.04 -37.40 -2.06
N VAL A 236 -53.70 -37.98 -1.06
CA VAL A 236 -53.25 -39.15 -0.30
C VAL A 236 -53.50 -40.40 -1.15
N GLY A 237 -52.45 -41.17 -1.40
CA GLY A 237 -52.50 -42.43 -2.14
C GLY A 237 -51.34 -43.34 -1.75
N SER A 238 -51.66 -44.60 -1.49
CA SER A 238 -50.86 -45.63 -0.82
C SER A 238 -49.76 -46.29 -1.67
N SER A 239 -48.76 -46.81 -0.94
CA SER A 239 -48.01 -48.05 -1.19
C SER A 239 -46.96 -48.13 -2.32
N GLU A 240 -45.92 -48.91 -1.97
CA GLU A 240 -44.86 -49.55 -2.77
C GLU A 240 -43.64 -48.66 -3.11
N ASP A 241 -42.51 -48.78 -2.41
CA ASP A 241 -41.42 -49.77 -2.43
C ASP A 241 -40.25 -49.36 -3.37
N LEU A 242 -39.04 -49.81 -3.03
CA LEU A 242 -37.78 -49.81 -3.81
C LEU A 242 -36.74 -48.67 -3.64
N THR A 243 -35.86 -48.91 -2.66
CA THR A 243 -34.40 -49.11 -2.79
C THR A 243 -33.44 -48.09 -3.45
N ILE A 244 -32.47 -47.66 -2.62
CA ILE A 244 -30.99 -47.71 -2.79
C ILE A 244 -30.35 -46.85 -3.91
N SER A 245 -29.53 -45.86 -3.52
CA SER A 245 -28.05 -46.01 -3.52
C SER A 245 -27.32 -44.75 -3.06
N SER A 246 -26.59 -44.90 -1.96
CA SER A 246 -25.52 -44.04 -1.48
C SER A 246 -24.27 -44.17 -2.37
N HIS A 247 -23.66 -43.05 -2.76
CA HIS A 247 -22.23 -43.01 -3.10
C HIS A 247 -21.57 -41.84 -2.38
N GLY A 248 -20.95 -42.16 -1.24
CA GLY A 248 -19.96 -41.32 -0.58
C GLY A 248 -18.53 -41.66 -1.03
N ASN A 249 -17.59 -40.90 -0.45
CA ASN A 249 -16.12 -40.98 -0.48
C ASN A 249 -15.44 -40.06 -1.51
N ARG A 250 -14.35 -39.33 -1.18
CA ARG A 250 -13.50 -39.32 0.03
C ARG A 250 -12.67 -38.03 0.04
N ILE A 251 -12.41 -37.55 1.25
CA ILE A 251 -11.50 -36.46 1.60
C ILE A 251 -10.05 -36.97 1.55
N ALA A 252 -9.15 -36.23 0.90
CA ALA A 252 -7.70 -36.44 1.00
C ALA A 252 -7.04 -35.26 1.73
N ARG A 253 -6.58 -35.53 2.96
CA ARG A 253 -5.72 -34.64 3.78
C ARG A 253 -4.25 -34.94 3.44
N ALA A 254 -3.49 -33.92 3.04
CA ALA A 254 -2.04 -33.99 2.92
C ALA A 254 -1.36 -33.48 4.22
N ARG A 255 -0.33 -34.19 4.69
CA ARG A 255 0.54 -33.82 5.84
C ARG A 255 1.86 -33.23 5.33
N PRO A 256 2.50 -32.27 6.03
CA PRO A 256 3.81 -31.75 5.64
C PRO A 256 4.95 -32.62 6.20
N MET A 257 6.00 -32.83 5.40
CA MET A 257 7.25 -33.47 5.81
C MET A 257 8.22 -32.46 6.44
N ILE A 258 8.71 -32.79 7.63
CA ILE A 258 9.83 -32.14 8.32
C ILE A 258 11.12 -32.81 7.83
N ALA A 259 12.04 -32.03 7.26
CA ALA A 259 13.42 -32.47 7.01
C ALA A 259 14.35 -31.80 8.02
N ARG A 260 15.05 -32.64 8.79
CA ARG A 260 16.08 -32.29 9.78
C ARG A 260 17.40 -32.10 9.05
N LEU A 261 18.12 -31.01 9.34
CA LEU A 261 19.55 -30.88 9.02
C LEU A 261 20.26 -30.43 10.30
N SER A 262 20.99 -31.38 10.87
CA SER A 262 21.80 -31.26 12.08
C SER A 262 23.28 -31.11 11.71
N CYS A 263 23.96 -30.25 12.46
CA CYS A 263 25.35 -30.37 12.94
C CYS A 263 26.49 -30.47 11.91
N LEU A 264 27.23 -29.37 11.76
CA LEU A 264 28.70 -29.39 11.76
C LEU A 264 29.24 -28.16 12.52
N PHE A 265 29.73 -28.38 13.74
CA PHE A 265 30.64 -27.49 14.47
C PHE A 265 31.99 -28.20 14.58
N ALA A 266 33.06 -27.56 14.13
CA ALA A 266 34.43 -27.71 14.64
C ALA A 266 35.25 -26.53 14.10
N SER A 267 35.58 -25.54 14.94
CA SER A 267 36.84 -25.46 15.69
C SER A 267 37.91 -24.68 14.93
N LEU A 268 38.06 -23.39 15.25
CA LEU A 268 39.32 -22.67 15.09
C LEU A 268 39.52 -21.79 16.33
N LYS A 269 40.31 -22.33 17.25
CA LYS A 269 40.87 -21.66 18.42
C LYS A 269 42.37 -21.56 18.17
N VAL A 270 42.90 -20.35 18.06
CA VAL A 270 44.32 -20.05 18.21
C VAL A 270 44.46 -18.93 19.23
N SER A 271 45.19 -19.27 20.30
CA SER A 271 45.78 -18.45 21.36
C SER A 271 46.80 -17.47 20.77
N GLY A 272 47.16 -16.31 21.32
CA GLY A 272 46.94 -15.66 22.61
C GLY A 272 47.89 -14.45 22.75
N GLY A 273 47.72 -13.66 23.83
CA GLY A 273 48.63 -12.60 24.32
C GLY A 273 48.37 -11.21 23.72
N SER A 274 48.34 -10.08 24.44
CA SER A 274 48.57 -9.80 25.86
C SER A 274 47.92 -8.45 26.21
N SER A 275 47.44 -8.36 27.45
CA SER A 275 47.32 -7.19 28.34
C SER A 275 47.39 -5.76 27.76
N LEU A 276 46.38 -4.93 28.09
CA LEU A 276 46.60 -3.75 28.94
C LEU A 276 45.26 -3.18 29.45
N LEU A 277 45.16 -3.11 30.77
CA LEU A 277 44.13 -2.44 31.56
C LEU A 277 44.23 -0.91 31.36
N VAL A 278 43.13 -0.26 30.99
CA VAL A 278 42.89 1.14 31.34
C VAL A 278 41.45 1.28 31.83
N SER A 279 41.33 1.36 33.15
CA SER A 279 40.16 1.83 33.88
C SER A 279 40.10 3.35 33.73
N HIS A 280 39.00 3.91 33.23
CA HIS A 280 38.63 5.27 33.59
C HIS A 280 37.13 5.39 33.83
N ARG A 281 36.85 5.95 35.01
CA ARG A 281 35.56 6.12 35.66
C ARG A 281 34.69 7.16 34.96
N LEU A 282 33.38 6.94 35.04
CA LEU A 282 32.34 7.97 34.95
C LEU A 282 32.54 9.05 36.03
N PRO A 283 32.02 10.26 35.79
CA PRO A 283 31.12 10.81 36.79
C PRO A 283 29.79 11.28 36.21
N GLU A 284 28.77 10.88 36.94
CA GLU A 284 27.41 11.39 37.03
C GLU A 284 27.42 12.86 37.50
N ILE A 285 26.73 13.77 36.81
CA ILE A 285 26.24 15.04 37.39
C ILE A 285 24.83 15.33 36.86
N ARG A 286 24.01 15.77 37.82
CA ARG A 286 22.56 15.95 37.87
C ARG A 286 22.14 17.36 37.42
N ALA A 287 20.85 17.48 37.17
CA ALA A 287 20.05 18.64 36.79
C ALA A 287 20.39 20.01 37.42
N CYS A 288 20.21 21.05 36.61
CA CYS A 288 19.36 22.23 36.86
C CYS A 288 18.69 22.62 35.52
#